data_AF-A0A925ETZ5-F1
#
_entry.id   AF-A0A925ETZ5-F1
#
_cell.length_a   1.000
_cell.length_b   1.000
_cell.length_c   1.000
_cell.angle_alpha   90.00
_cell.angle_beta   90.00
_cell.angle_gamma   90.00
#
_symmetry.space_group_name_H-M   'P 1'
#
loop_
_entity.id
_entity.type
_entity.pdbx_description
1 polymer ?
#
loop_
_entity_poly.entity_id
_entity_poly.type
_entity_poly.pdbx_seq_one_letter_code
_entity_poly.pdbx_strand_id
1 'polypeptide(L)'
;MINFSVLVLGFALGMRHGVDADHLAAIDGLARVHPRSYNGLLFALGHGGFVTLLAVGIGTFFVTPLAIFAPWLLILLGTLNLWRLLRPQPVVPTPLISTSPLILGIVFAAGFETASQISTFALANQIDPWVLGGIFTLGMVVVDGTDGFLAARIQQIASAGGIRSIRSSRILSIVIIFFSFGIGIAELVGSDFEMFALPMGLGLFALLVGLRWWSLQEAAQG
;
A
#
# COMPACT_ATOMS: atom_id res chain seq x y z
N MET A 1 18.16 18.50 -20.26
CA MET A 1 18.90 17.30 -19.77
C MET A 1 18.21 16.81 -18.52
N ILE A 2 17.87 15.52 -18.43
CA ILE A 2 17.23 14.98 -17.23
C ILE A 2 18.23 15.06 -16.08
N ASN A 3 17.88 15.80 -15.02
CA ASN A 3 18.77 15.98 -13.87
C ASN A 3 18.69 14.73 -12.97
N PHE A 4 19.84 14.11 -12.71
CA PHE A 4 19.94 12.92 -11.86
C PHE A 4 19.29 13.13 -10.47
N SER A 5 19.45 14.31 -9.89
CA SER A 5 18.84 14.65 -8.60
C SER A 5 17.31 14.54 -8.63
N VAL A 6 16.67 14.89 -9.75
CA VAL A 6 15.21 14.82 -9.89
C VAL A 6 14.75 13.36 -10.02
N LEU A 7 15.55 12.50 -10.65
CA LEU A 7 15.26 11.06 -10.70
C LEU A 7 15.34 10.43 -9.30
N VAL A 8 16.36 10.80 -8.52
CA VAL A 8 16.48 10.36 -7.12
C VAL A 8 15.28 10.83 -6.29
N LEU A 9 14.86 12.09 -6.47
CA LEU A 9 13.67 12.61 -5.79
C LEU A 9 12.38 11.89 -6.21
N GLY A 10 12.17 11.66 -7.50
CA GLY A 10 11.02 10.90 -8.00
C GLY A 10 10.96 9.48 -7.42
N PHE A 11 12.13 8.82 -7.34
CA PHE A 11 12.25 7.50 -6.72
C PHE A 11 11.93 7.55 -5.22
N ALA A 12 12.47 8.53 -4.50
CA ALA A 12 12.22 8.72 -3.07
C ALA A 12 10.75 9.05 -2.78
N LEU A 13 10.10 9.83 -3.64
CA LEU A 13 8.66 10.08 -3.57
C LEU A 13 7.85 8.79 -3.75
N GLY A 14 8.25 7.93 -4.70
CA GLY A 14 7.65 6.60 -4.86
C GLY A 14 7.79 5.73 -3.62
N MET A 15 9.00 5.69 -3.04
CA MET A 15 9.22 4.97 -1.80
C MET A 15 8.38 5.52 -0.64
N ARG A 16 8.30 6.85 -0.51
CA ARG A 16 7.47 7.50 0.51
C ARG A 16 6.01 7.12 0.34
N HIS A 17 5.49 7.13 -0.87
CA HIS A 17 4.10 6.79 -1.15
C HIS A 17 3.80 5.32 -0.81
N GLY A 18 4.73 4.40 -1.13
CA GLY A 18 4.57 2.99 -0.80
C GLY A 18 4.53 2.69 0.71
N VAL A 19 4.98 3.60 1.58
CA VAL A 19 4.89 3.42 3.05
C VAL A 19 3.56 3.91 3.63
N ASP A 20 2.66 4.43 2.80
CA ASP A 20 1.37 4.91 3.26
C ASP A 20 0.49 3.75 3.76
N ALA A 21 -0.33 4.05 4.77
CA ALA A 21 -1.04 3.02 5.52
C ALA A 21 -2.12 2.31 4.68
N ASP A 22 -2.57 2.94 3.61
CA ASP A 22 -3.52 2.43 2.63
C ASP A 22 -2.89 1.28 1.80
N HIS A 23 -1.65 1.46 1.31
CA HIS A 23 -0.85 0.41 0.66
C HIS A 23 -0.63 -0.77 1.59
N LEU A 24 -0.16 -0.49 2.81
CA LEU A 24 0.10 -1.50 3.84
C LEU A 24 -1.17 -2.30 4.19
N ALA A 25 -2.32 -1.63 4.30
CA ALA A 25 -3.61 -2.25 4.56
C ALA A 25 -4.07 -3.17 3.42
N ALA A 26 -3.92 -2.70 2.18
CA ALA A 26 -4.30 -3.45 0.99
C ALA A 26 -3.44 -4.72 0.84
N ILE A 27 -2.12 -4.58 0.95
CA ILE A 27 -1.16 -5.67 0.76
C ILE A 27 -1.28 -6.72 1.87
N ASP A 28 -1.41 -6.31 3.12
CA ASP A 28 -1.66 -7.26 4.23
C ASP A 28 -3.01 -7.98 4.06
N GLY A 29 -4.04 -7.24 3.67
CA GLY A 29 -5.36 -7.77 3.36
C GLY A 29 -5.31 -8.85 2.27
N LEU A 30 -4.53 -8.62 1.21
CA LEU A 30 -4.29 -9.58 0.12
C LEU A 30 -3.49 -10.80 0.59
N ALA A 31 -2.42 -10.60 1.36
CA ALA A 31 -1.58 -11.69 1.86
C ALA A 31 -2.34 -12.67 2.77
N ARG A 32 -3.36 -12.19 3.50
CA ARG A 32 -4.23 -13.05 4.33
C ARG A 32 -5.19 -13.92 3.52
N VAL A 33 -5.61 -13.46 2.35
CA VAL A 33 -6.51 -14.25 1.47
C VAL A 33 -5.69 -15.17 0.57
N HIS A 34 -4.60 -14.64 0.00
CA HIS A 34 -3.70 -15.35 -0.92
C HIS A 34 -2.26 -15.01 -0.53
N PRO A 35 -1.59 -15.85 0.27
CA PRO A 35 -0.23 -15.57 0.76
C PRO A 35 0.82 -15.78 -0.34
N ARG A 36 0.84 -14.86 -1.32
CA ARG A 36 1.75 -14.85 -2.46
C ARG A 36 2.74 -13.71 -2.33
N SER A 37 4.02 -14.01 -2.53
CA SER A 37 5.12 -13.07 -2.36
C SER A 37 5.08 -11.88 -3.30
N TYR A 38 4.42 -12.01 -4.45
CA TYR A 38 4.36 -10.98 -5.48
C TYR A 38 3.12 -10.06 -5.37
N ASN A 39 2.29 -10.19 -4.33
CA ASN A 39 1.10 -9.35 -4.17
C ASN A 39 1.44 -7.86 -4.17
N GLY A 40 2.43 -7.45 -3.38
CA GLY A 40 2.83 -6.05 -3.30
C GLY A 40 3.48 -5.52 -4.59
N LEU A 41 4.26 -6.35 -5.29
CA LEU A 41 4.81 -6.00 -6.60
C LEU A 41 3.68 -5.69 -7.61
N LEU A 42 2.68 -6.57 -7.72
CA LEU A 42 1.57 -6.38 -8.64
C LEU A 42 0.70 -5.18 -8.25
N PHE A 43 0.51 -4.95 -6.95
CA PHE A 43 -0.18 -3.77 -6.44
C PHE A 43 0.54 -2.48 -6.86
N ALA A 44 1.85 -2.38 -6.61
CA ALA A 44 2.66 -1.22 -7.00
C ALA A 44 2.63 -0.95 -8.51
N LEU A 45 2.69 -2.00 -9.34
CA LEU A 45 2.61 -1.86 -10.79
C LEU A 45 1.25 -1.35 -11.25
N GLY A 46 0.16 -1.85 -10.66
CA GLY A 46 -1.19 -1.37 -10.95
C GLY A 46 -1.40 0.07 -10.51
N HIS A 47 -0.97 0.39 -9.28
CA HIS A 47 -1.07 1.73 -8.71
C HIS A 47 -0.22 2.73 -9.50
N GLY A 48 1.09 2.51 -9.60
CA GLY A 48 2.02 3.42 -10.27
C GLY A 48 1.77 3.57 -11.76
N GLY A 49 1.36 2.48 -12.44
CA GLY A 49 0.92 2.55 -13.83
C GLY A 49 -0.27 3.48 -14.01
N PHE A 50 -1.29 3.37 -13.15
CA PHE A 50 -2.46 4.23 -13.22
C PHE A 50 -2.14 5.68 -12.85
N VAL A 51 -1.34 5.92 -11.79
CA VAL A 51 -0.87 7.26 -11.44
C VAL A 51 -0.10 7.91 -12.60
N THR A 52 0.74 7.15 -13.31
CA THR A 52 1.46 7.65 -14.49
C THR A 52 0.51 8.05 -15.62
N LEU A 53 -0.53 7.24 -15.88
CA LEU A 53 -1.57 7.58 -16.87
C LEU A 53 -2.28 8.88 -16.50
N LEU A 54 -2.69 9.03 -15.23
CA LEU A 54 -3.32 10.23 -14.72
C LEU A 54 -2.39 11.46 -14.85
N ALA A 55 -1.09 11.30 -14.57
CA ALA A 55 -0.11 12.38 -14.66
C ALA A 55 0.08 12.92 -16.09
N VAL A 56 -0.08 12.07 -17.12
CA VAL A 56 -0.08 12.44 -18.55
C VAL A 56 -1.45 12.99 -19.00
N GLY A 57 -2.46 12.98 -18.14
CA GLY A 57 -3.81 13.49 -18.41
C GLY A 57 -4.82 12.43 -18.86
N ILE A 58 -4.44 11.16 -18.90
CA ILE A 58 -5.33 10.05 -19.29
C ILE A 58 -6.13 9.59 -18.07
N GLY A 59 -7.47 9.64 -18.14
CA GLY A 59 -8.33 9.14 -17.08
C GLY A 59 -8.61 10.13 -15.94
N THR A 60 -8.18 11.39 -16.07
CA THR A 60 -8.43 12.48 -15.11
C THR A 60 -9.93 12.72 -14.85
N PHE A 61 -10.77 12.46 -15.86
CA PHE A 61 -12.23 12.50 -15.77
C PHE A 61 -12.84 11.46 -14.82
N PHE A 62 -12.12 10.38 -14.50
CA PHE A 62 -12.55 9.38 -13.53
C PHE A 62 -12.11 9.69 -12.10
N VAL A 63 -11.16 10.59 -11.88
CA VAL A 63 -10.57 10.82 -10.56
C VAL A 63 -11.55 11.48 -9.61
N THR A 64 -12.21 12.56 -10.04
CA THR A 64 -13.09 13.34 -9.14
C THR A 64 -14.30 12.55 -8.62
N PRO A 65 -14.98 11.69 -9.41
CA PRO A 65 -16.02 10.82 -8.86
C PRO A 65 -15.45 9.71 -7.98
N LEU A 66 -14.26 9.17 -8.28
CA LEU A 66 -13.68 8.05 -7.55
C LEU A 66 -13.04 8.46 -6.22
N ALA A 67 -12.51 9.69 -6.12
CA ALA A 67 -11.91 10.22 -4.90
C ALA A 67 -12.89 10.24 -3.71
N ILE A 68 -14.18 10.49 -3.96
CA ILE A 68 -15.23 10.44 -2.93
C ILE A 68 -15.28 9.07 -2.25
N PHE A 69 -14.90 8.00 -2.95
CA PHE A 69 -14.94 6.62 -2.44
C PHE A 69 -13.67 6.21 -1.69
N ALA A 70 -12.57 6.96 -1.78
CA ALA A 70 -11.30 6.62 -1.14
C ALA A 70 -11.40 6.44 0.39
N PRO A 71 -11.99 7.39 1.16
CA PRO A 71 -12.11 7.20 2.61
C PRO A 71 -13.01 6.02 2.97
N TRP A 72 -14.06 5.77 2.17
CA TRP A 72 -14.94 4.60 2.36
C TRP A 72 -14.22 3.29 2.08
N LEU A 73 -13.30 3.26 1.12
CA LEU A 73 -12.46 2.10 0.83
C LEU A 73 -11.54 1.78 2.02
N LEU A 74 -10.94 2.79 2.66
CA LEU A 74 -10.13 2.60 3.87
C LEU A 74 -10.96 2.10 5.05
N ILE A 75 -12.13 2.70 5.27
CA ILE A 75 -13.06 2.27 6.31
C ILE A 75 -13.51 0.82 6.06
N LEU A 76 -13.80 0.48 4.81
CA LEU A 76 -14.16 -0.89 4.42
C LEU A 76 -13.01 -1.85 4.71
N LEU A 77 -11.78 -1.55 4.32
CA LEU A 77 -10.62 -2.40 4.56
C LEU A 77 -10.28 -2.52 6.05
N GLY A 78 -10.37 -1.43 6.80
CA GLY A 78 -10.27 -1.43 8.26
C GLY A 78 -11.32 -2.33 8.90
N THR A 79 -12.57 -2.25 8.42
CA THR A 79 -13.68 -3.10 8.89
C THR A 79 -13.45 -4.57 8.53
N LEU A 80 -13.00 -4.86 7.31
CA LEU A 80 -12.69 -6.23 6.87
C LEU A 80 -11.54 -6.83 7.68
N ASN A 81 -10.48 -6.05 7.95
CA ASN A 81 -9.35 -6.47 8.79
C ASN A 81 -9.78 -6.68 10.25
N LEU A 82 -10.63 -5.82 10.79
CA LEU A 82 -11.20 -5.98 12.14
C LEU A 82 -12.07 -7.23 12.23
N TRP A 83 -12.94 -7.45 11.24
CA TRP A 83 -13.80 -8.63 11.20
C TRP A 83 -12.98 -9.93 11.18
N ARG A 84 -11.89 -9.96 10.39
CA ARG A 84 -10.94 -11.09 10.34
C ARG A 84 -10.17 -11.27 11.64
N LEU A 85 -9.78 -10.17 12.31
CA LEU A 85 -9.11 -10.21 13.60
C LEU A 85 -10.01 -10.82 14.68
N LEU A 86 -11.30 -10.48 14.68
CA LEU A 86 -12.29 -10.98 15.64
C LEU A 86 -12.78 -12.40 15.31
N ARG A 87 -12.74 -12.80 14.04
CA ARG A 87 -13.17 -14.13 13.58
C ARG A 87 -12.09 -14.77 12.71
N PRO A 88 -11.09 -15.44 13.32
CA PRO A 88 -10.09 -16.19 12.58
C PRO A 88 -10.74 -17.42 11.94
N GLN A 89 -11.31 -17.22 10.75
CA GLN A 89 -11.85 -18.28 9.90
C GLN A 89 -10.80 -18.64 8.84
N PRO A 90 -10.70 -19.92 8.41
CA PRO A 90 -9.93 -20.27 7.24
C PRO A 90 -10.51 -19.53 6.03
N VAL A 91 -9.70 -18.69 5.37
CA VAL A 91 -10.17 -17.86 4.27
C VAL A 91 -10.44 -18.74 3.06
N VAL A 92 -11.69 -18.78 2.61
CA VAL A 92 -12.05 -19.39 1.31
C VAL A 92 -11.79 -18.35 0.23
N PRO A 93 -10.84 -18.57 -0.70
CA PRO A 93 -10.57 -17.60 -1.75
C PRO A 93 -11.79 -17.46 -2.67
N THR A 94 -12.35 -16.24 -2.76
CA THR A 94 -13.40 -15.94 -3.73
C THR A 94 -12.79 -15.32 -5.00
N PRO A 95 -13.27 -15.71 -6.19
CA PRO A 95 -12.64 -15.33 -7.47
C PRO A 95 -12.98 -13.91 -7.95
N LEU A 96 -13.75 -13.14 -7.18
CA LEU A 96 -14.22 -11.82 -7.62
C LEU A 96 -13.09 -10.78 -7.58
N ILE A 97 -13.22 -9.78 -8.44
CA ILE A 97 -12.35 -8.61 -8.76
C ILE A 97 -11.53 -8.04 -7.58
N SER A 98 -12.02 -8.15 -6.35
CA SER A 98 -11.37 -7.76 -5.09
C SER A 98 -10.06 -8.50 -4.74
N THR A 99 -9.75 -9.59 -5.45
CA THR A 99 -8.58 -10.45 -5.16
C THR A 99 -7.34 -10.11 -5.99
N SER A 100 -7.51 -9.44 -7.14
CA SER A 100 -6.37 -9.14 -8.00
C SER A 100 -5.54 -7.99 -7.42
N PRO A 101 -4.28 -8.21 -7.02
CA PRO A 101 -3.43 -7.15 -6.47
C PRO A 101 -3.27 -5.98 -7.43
N LEU A 102 -3.18 -6.26 -8.74
CA LEU A 102 -3.04 -5.23 -9.78
C LEU A 102 -4.29 -4.36 -9.89
N ILE A 103 -5.49 -4.96 -9.89
CA ILE A 103 -6.75 -4.20 -9.97
C ILE A 103 -6.94 -3.38 -8.71
N LEU A 104 -6.63 -3.96 -7.54
CA LEU A 104 -6.71 -3.24 -6.28
C LEU A 104 -5.79 -2.02 -6.28
N GLY A 105 -4.56 -2.15 -6.80
CA GLY A 105 -3.64 -1.03 -6.98
C GLY A 105 -4.22 0.09 -7.86
N ILE A 106 -4.87 -0.27 -8.98
CA ILE A 106 -5.55 0.70 -9.85
C ILE A 106 -6.68 1.43 -9.12
N VAL A 107 -7.52 0.69 -8.38
CA VAL A 107 -8.64 1.28 -7.62
C VAL A 107 -8.13 2.27 -6.57
N PHE A 108 -7.05 1.94 -5.89
CA PHE A 108 -6.41 2.85 -4.93
C PHE A 108 -5.84 4.09 -5.62
N ALA A 109 -5.10 3.92 -6.72
CA ALA A 109 -4.55 5.05 -7.47
C ALA A 109 -5.64 5.99 -8.02
N ALA A 110 -6.84 5.48 -8.29
CA ALA A 110 -7.96 6.29 -8.73
C ALA A 110 -8.67 7.04 -7.60
N GLY A 111 -8.54 6.56 -6.36
CA GLY A 111 -9.15 7.16 -5.17
C GLY A 111 -8.29 8.24 -4.51
N PHE A 112 -6.96 8.14 -4.60
CA PHE A 112 -6.04 9.04 -3.87
C PHE A 112 -5.38 10.09 -4.77
N GLU A 113 -5.05 11.25 -4.20
CA GLU A 113 -4.55 12.47 -4.87
C GLU A 113 -3.09 12.37 -5.40
N THR A 114 -2.55 11.15 -5.49
CA THR A 114 -1.16 10.90 -5.91
C THR A 114 -0.86 11.41 -7.32
N ALA A 115 -1.87 11.40 -8.19
CA ALA A 115 -1.75 11.85 -9.57
C ALA A 115 -1.40 13.33 -9.71
N SER A 116 -2.03 14.22 -8.93
CA SER A 116 -1.76 15.66 -9.02
C SER A 116 -0.38 16.01 -8.48
N GLN A 117 0.13 15.26 -7.49
CA GLN A 117 1.48 15.45 -6.97
C GLN A 117 2.54 15.10 -8.03
N ILE A 118 2.39 13.97 -8.73
CA ILE A 118 3.33 13.57 -9.79
C ILE A 118 3.25 14.52 -10.99
N SER A 119 2.05 14.89 -11.42
CA SER A 119 1.86 15.81 -12.56
C SER A 119 2.49 17.18 -12.26
N THR A 120 2.25 17.73 -11.07
CA THR A 120 2.85 19.00 -10.65
C THR A 120 4.37 18.92 -10.58
N PHE A 121 4.92 17.82 -10.05
CA PHE A 121 6.37 17.64 -9.98
C PHE A 121 7.03 17.47 -11.36
N ALA A 122 6.38 16.76 -12.29
CA ALA A 122 6.83 16.62 -13.67
C ALA A 122 6.89 17.98 -14.37
N LEU A 123 5.83 18.77 -14.25
CA LEU A 123 5.73 20.11 -14.85
C LEU A 123 6.75 21.08 -14.24
N ALA A 124 6.89 21.09 -12.92
CA ALA A 124 7.84 21.97 -12.22
C ALA A 124 9.29 21.72 -12.62
N ASN A 125 9.65 20.47 -12.94
CA ASN A 125 11.02 20.08 -13.30
C ASN A 125 11.23 19.88 -14.81
N GLN A 126 10.22 20.13 -15.64
CA GLN A 126 10.26 19.95 -17.09
C GLN A 126 10.69 18.52 -17.51
N ILE A 127 10.20 17.50 -16.79
CA ILE A 127 10.48 16.09 -17.07
C ILE A 127 9.27 15.45 -17.71
N ASP A 128 9.52 14.53 -18.65
CA ASP A 128 8.48 13.69 -19.24
C ASP A 128 7.77 12.88 -18.13
N PRO A 129 6.44 13.03 -17.95
CA PRO A 129 5.70 12.32 -16.91
C PRO A 129 5.80 10.79 -17.04
N TRP A 130 6.07 10.23 -18.23
CA TRP A 130 6.31 8.79 -18.39
C TRP A 130 7.58 8.34 -17.67
N VAL A 131 8.65 9.12 -17.78
CA VAL A 131 9.94 8.83 -17.12
C VAL A 131 9.79 8.99 -15.61
N LEU A 132 9.17 10.08 -15.17
CA LEU A 132 8.96 10.33 -13.75
C LEU A 132 8.04 9.28 -13.12
N GLY A 133 6.91 8.98 -13.76
CA GLY A 133 5.97 7.97 -13.28
C GLY A 133 6.56 6.56 -13.23
N GLY A 134 7.40 6.20 -14.22
CA GLY A 134 8.17 4.95 -14.19
C GLY A 134 9.12 4.87 -13.00
N ILE A 135 9.87 5.94 -12.72
CA ILE A 135 10.82 6.00 -11.59
C ILE A 135 10.10 6.01 -10.25
N PHE A 136 8.99 6.73 -10.14
CA PHE A 136 8.11 6.70 -8.97
C PHE A 136 7.59 5.27 -8.72
N THR A 137 7.13 4.59 -9.77
CA THR A 137 6.69 3.20 -9.69
C THR A 137 7.81 2.27 -9.22
N LEU A 138 9.05 2.47 -9.68
CA LEU A 138 10.21 1.71 -9.20
C LEU A 138 10.45 1.90 -7.69
N GLY A 139 10.28 3.12 -7.18
CA GLY A 139 10.35 3.41 -5.74
C GLY A 139 9.30 2.64 -4.94
N MET A 140 8.04 2.68 -5.39
CA MET A 140 6.97 1.89 -4.77
C MET A 140 7.21 0.39 -4.84
N VAL A 141 7.69 -0.12 -5.97
CA VAL A 141 7.97 -1.56 -6.16
C VAL A 141 8.96 -2.08 -5.11
N VAL A 142 9.95 -1.28 -4.70
CA VAL A 142 10.88 -1.66 -3.63
C VAL A 142 10.15 -1.82 -2.30
N VAL A 143 9.31 -0.85 -1.95
CA VAL A 143 8.62 -0.80 -0.65
C VAL A 143 7.48 -1.82 -0.61
N ASP A 144 6.52 -1.71 -1.50
CA ASP A 144 5.35 -2.58 -1.60
C ASP A 144 5.75 -4.02 -1.90
N GLY A 145 6.76 -4.23 -2.76
CA GLY A 145 7.28 -5.57 -3.06
C GLY A 145 7.89 -6.24 -1.83
N THR A 146 8.67 -5.49 -1.03
CA THR A 146 9.21 -5.97 0.24
C THR A 146 8.08 -6.27 1.23
N ASP A 147 7.08 -5.38 1.32
CA ASP A 147 5.93 -5.58 2.19
C ASP A 147 5.13 -6.84 1.79
N GLY A 148 4.82 -7.01 0.50
CA GLY A 148 4.11 -8.18 -0.01
C GLY A 148 4.86 -9.49 0.21
N PHE A 149 6.19 -9.48 0.01
CA PHE A 149 7.03 -10.64 0.27
C PHE A 149 6.99 -11.06 1.75
N LEU A 150 7.23 -10.11 2.66
CA LEU A 150 7.28 -10.38 4.10
C LEU A 150 5.91 -10.78 4.64
N ALA A 151 4.84 -10.11 4.20
CA ALA A 151 3.47 -10.44 4.59
C ALA A 151 3.11 -11.88 4.19
N ALA A 152 3.39 -12.27 2.94
CA ALA A 152 3.10 -13.62 2.46
C ALA A 152 3.84 -14.70 3.27
N ARG A 153 5.12 -14.47 3.59
CA ARG A 153 5.92 -15.42 4.38
C ARG A 153 5.37 -15.61 5.78
N ILE A 154 4.94 -14.54 6.43
CA ILE A 154 4.36 -14.61 7.78
C ILE A 154 3.05 -15.37 7.77
N GLN A 155 2.19 -15.13 6.78
CA GLN A 155 0.94 -15.88 6.69
C GLN A 155 1.18 -17.37 6.41
N GLN A 156 2.20 -17.72 5.62
CA GLN A 156 2.61 -19.12 5.41
C GLN A 156 3.07 -19.79 6.72
N ILE A 157 3.96 -19.13 7.48
CA ILE A 157 4.48 -19.67 8.76
C ILE A 157 3.38 -19.71 9.83
N ALA A 158 2.52 -18.68 9.89
CA ALA A 158 1.38 -18.64 10.80
C ALA A 158 0.38 -19.78 10.50
N SER A 159 0.15 -20.10 9.23
CA SER A 159 -0.69 -21.23 8.81
C SER A 159 -0.09 -22.59 9.17
N ALA A 160 1.25 -22.66 9.27
CA ALA A 160 1.98 -23.84 9.74
C ALA A 160 2.09 -23.94 11.28
N GLY A 161 1.50 -23.00 12.04
CA GLY A 161 1.47 -23.03 13.50
C GLY A 161 2.55 -22.20 14.22
N GLY A 162 3.28 -21.33 13.51
CA GLY A 162 4.30 -20.46 14.13
C GLY A 162 3.69 -19.43 15.10
N ILE A 163 4.05 -19.51 16.38
CA ILE A 163 3.43 -18.73 17.46
C ILE A 163 3.76 -17.23 17.34
N ARG A 164 5.02 -16.86 17.07
CA ARG A 164 5.44 -15.47 16.86
C ARG A 164 4.86 -14.92 15.57
N SER A 165 4.76 -15.74 14.52
CA SER A 165 4.12 -15.33 13.26
C SER A 165 2.63 -15.01 13.43
N ILE A 166 1.89 -15.83 14.19
CA ILE A 166 0.49 -15.55 14.54
C ILE A 166 0.39 -14.25 15.36
N ARG A 167 1.24 -14.07 16.37
CA ARG A 167 1.24 -12.87 17.21
C ARG A 167 1.56 -11.60 16.40
N SER A 168 2.58 -11.67 15.55
CA SER A 168 3.00 -10.55 14.70
C SER A 168 1.90 -10.20 13.70
N SER A 169 1.26 -11.21 13.08
CA SER A 169 0.12 -11.03 12.19
C SER A 169 -1.06 -10.32 12.88
N ARG A 170 -1.32 -10.59 14.16
CA ARG A 170 -2.36 -9.88 14.95
C ARG A 170 -1.97 -8.44 15.28
N ILE A 171 -0.75 -8.21 15.76
CA ILE A 171 -0.26 -6.85 16.08
C ILE A 171 -0.31 -5.98 14.82
N LEU A 172 0.18 -6.51 13.70
CA LEU A 172 0.13 -5.87 12.40
C LEU A 172 -1.29 -5.49 11.99
N SER A 173 -2.25 -6.40 12.18
CA SER A 173 -3.67 -6.12 11.90
C SER A 173 -4.18 -4.95 12.73
N ILE A 174 -3.88 -4.92 14.04
CA ILE A 174 -4.35 -3.87 14.95
C ILE A 174 -3.79 -2.50 14.52
N VAL A 175 -2.50 -2.45 14.20
CA VAL A 175 -1.85 -1.23 13.70
C VAL A 175 -2.51 -0.77 12.41
N ILE A 176 -2.65 -1.66 11.43
CA ILE A 176 -3.28 -1.33 10.14
C ILE A 176 -4.71 -0.84 10.33
N ILE A 177 -5.53 -1.53 11.15
CA ILE A 177 -6.92 -1.15 11.44
C ILE A 177 -6.97 0.27 12.02
N PHE A 178 -6.10 0.58 12.98
CA PHE A 178 -6.03 1.90 13.60
C PHE A 178 -5.76 2.99 12.56
N PHE A 179 -4.78 2.80 11.68
CA PHE A 179 -4.45 3.79 10.66
C PHE A 179 -5.48 3.86 9.53
N SER A 180 -6.05 2.74 9.09
CA SER A 180 -7.12 2.74 8.07
C SER A 180 -8.36 3.52 8.54
N PHE A 181 -8.80 3.30 9.78
CA PHE A 181 -9.90 4.10 10.34
C PHE A 181 -9.48 5.54 10.61
N GLY A 182 -8.27 5.76 11.15
CA GLY A 182 -7.75 7.10 11.44
C GLY A 182 -7.73 7.99 10.19
N ILE A 183 -7.12 7.51 9.11
CA ILE A 183 -7.02 8.24 7.84
C ILE A 183 -8.39 8.36 7.16
N GLY A 184 -9.16 7.27 7.06
CA GLY A 184 -10.48 7.30 6.42
C GLY A 184 -11.46 8.25 7.12
N ILE A 185 -11.47 8.29 8.46
CA ILE A 185 -12.30 9.23 9.22
C ILE A 185 -11.77 10.66 9.10
N ALA A 186 -10.45 10.85 9.18
CA ALA A 186 -9.82 12.16 9.03
C ALA A 186 -10.22 12.83 7.71
N GLU A 187 -10.14 12.08 6.61
CA GLU A 187 -10.51 12.54 5.28
C GLU A 187 -12.01 12.87 5.17
N LEU A 188 -12.90 12.08 5.79
CA LEU A 188 -14.35 12.40 5.84
C LEU A 188 -14.68 13.68 6.61
N VAL A 189 -13.90 14.00 7.65
CA VAL A 189 -14.09 15.20 8.46
C VAL A 189 -13.37 16.41 7.86
N GLY A 190 -12.60 16.22 6.78
CA GLY A 190 -11.79 17.27 6.15
C GLY A 190 -10.60 17.70 7.02
N SER A 191 -10.11 16.81 7.88
CA SER A 191 -8.93 17.05 8.71
C SER A 191 -7.66 16.75 7.92
N ASP A 192 -6.79 17.73 7.80
CA ASP A 192 -5.50 17.56 7.12
C ASP A 192 -4.43 17.04 8.10
N PHE A 193 -3.87 15.86 7.78
CA PHE A 193 -2.77 15.23 8.53
C PHE A 193 -1.47 15.20 7.75
N GLU A 194 -1.33 16.01 6.69
CA GLU A 194 -0.16 16.00 5.80
C GLU A 194 1.15 16.20 6.58
N MET A 195 1.15 17.04 7.62
CA MET A 195 2.32 17.27 8.49
C MET A 195 2.78 16.01 9.24
N PHE A 196 1.89 15.06 9.49
CA PHE A 196 2.17 13.80 10.19
C PHE A 196 2.32 12.61 9.24
N ALA A 197 1.88 12.72 7.98
CA ALA A 197 1.88 11.63 7.02
C ALA A 197 3.27 10.97 6.86
N LEU A 198 4.32 11.77 6.68
CA LEU A 198 5.69 11.25 6.50
C LEU A 198 6.25 10.54 7.75
N PRO A 199 6.28 11.16 8.95
CA PRO A 199 6.78 10.48 10.14
C PRO A 199 5.92 9.27 10.53
N MET A 200 4.60 9.31 10.31
CA MET A 200 3.73 8.16 10.54
C MET A 200 4.00 7.03 9.56
N GLY A 201 4.09 7.30 8.26
CA GLY A 201 4.34 6.29 7.22
C GLY A 201 5.69 5.60 7.39
N LEU A 202 6.77 6.37 7.62
CA LEU A 202 8.10 5.79 7.88
C LEU A 202 8.13 5.00 9.21
N GLY A 203 7.51 5.53 10.27
CA GLY A 203 7.41 4.85 11.55
C GLY A 203 6.63 3.54 11.46
N LEU A 204 5.51 3.55 10.73
CA LEU A 204 4.72 2.38 10.39
C LEU A 204 5.55 1.36 9.63
N PHE A 205 6.15 1.75 8.50
CA PHE A 205 6.93 0.83 7.68
C PHE A 205 8.10 0.22 8.46
N ALA A 206 8.84 1.01 9.24
CA ALA A 206 9.90 0.50 10.09
C ALA A 206 9.38 -0.48 11.15
N LEU A 207 8.26 -0.17 11.79
CA LEU A 207 7.58 -1.07 12.73
C LEU A 207 7.16 -2.37 12.05
N LEU A 208 6.55 -2.29 10.86
CA LEU A 208 6.09 -3.45 10.11
C LEU A 208 7.26 -4.32 9.70
N VAL A 209 8.25 -3.77 9.00
CA VAL A 209 9.45 -4.51 8.58
C VAL A 209 10.16 -5.11 9.78
N GLY A 210 10.31 -4.37 10.88
CA GLY A 210 10.93 -4.86 12.11
C GLY A 210 10.18 -6.04 12.74
N LEU A 211 8.87 -5.90 12.93
CA LEU A 211 8.02 -6.98 13.45
C LEU A 211 8.05 -8.21 12.54
N ARG A 212 7.99 -7.97 11.23
CA ARG A 212 7.98 -9.03 10.23
C ARG A 212 9.31 -9.76 10.20
N TRP A 213 10.44 -9.04 10.21
CA TRP A 213 11.78 -9.62 10.30
C TRP A 213 11.96 -10.46 11.57
N TRP A 214 11.53 -9.93 12.72
CA TRP A 214 11.60 -10.67 13.99
C TRP A 214 10.81 -11.98 13.95
N SER A 215 9.64 -11.98 13.31
CA SER A 215 8.81 -13.18 13.17
C SER A 215 9.41 -14.24 12.24
N LEU A 216 10.17 -13.84 11.22
CA LEU A 216 10.80 -14.78 10.28
C LEU A 216 11.96 -15.58 10.90
N GLN A 217 12.56 -15.10 11.99
CA GLN A 217 13.59 -15.83 12.72
C GLN A 217 13.06 -17.15 13.34
N GLU A 218 11.75 -17.25 13.52
CA GLU A 218 11.08 -18.46 13.99
C GLU A 218 11.19 -19.62 12.98
N ALA A 219 11.21 -19.31 11.67
CA ALA A 219 11.36 -20.32 10.60
C ALA A 219 12.79 -20.81 10.40
N ALA A 220 13.80 -20.12 10.96
CA ALA A 220 15.21 -20.54 10.87
C ALA A 220 15.62 -21.53 11.97
N GLN A 221 14.73 -21.81 12.92
CA GLN A 221 15.01 -22.63 14.12
C GLN A 221 14.28 -23.99 14.15
N GLY A 222 13.45 -24.28 13.14
CA GLY A 222 12.75 -25.57 12.97
C GLY A 222 13.21 -26.28 11.71
#